data_AF-A0A7W1X7W6-F1
#
_entry.id   AF-A0A7W1X7W6-F1
#
_cell.length_a   1.000
_cell.length_b   1.000
_cell.length_c   1.000
_cell.angle_alpha   90.00
_cell.angle_beta   90.00
_cell.angle_gamma   90.00
#
_symmetry.space_group_name_H-M   'P 1'
#
loop_
_entity.id
_entity.type
_entity.pdbx_description
1 polymer ?
#
loop_
_entity_poly.entity_id
_entity_poly.type
_entity_poly.pdbx_seq_one_letter_code
_entity_poly.pdbx_strand_id
1 'polypeptide(L)'
;MRNNKGIKKTVWTVAASLMVTGLMPTGISHAATLNATSENSSFLSSVFSKVGLEWVFDNSRAISNSSEVKDKTFTPVSNNESAQTPVQAPAQNKPVQGTEKEQSNGHRLQVADNIIKLGKQYLGTPYRLGSPSGVTSTFDCSSFVQYVYGKNGIHLPRTSREQAHVGKTIPRSQIQKGDLLFFSTSHSHGKIGHVAIYVGDNKILHTWGPGGVRFDSLSTPWLDKGYITAKRVIPDK
;
A
#
# COMPACT_ATOMS: atom_id res chain seq x y z
N MET A 1 47.18 55.14 -15.24
CA MET A 1 47.68 55.29 -13.85
C MET A 1 46.51 55.11 -12.88
N ARG A 2 46.66 54.18 -11.93
CA ARG A 2 46.10 54.11 -10.55
C ARG A 2 44.56 54.21 -10.38
N ASN A 3 43.89 53.09 -10.08
CA ASN A 3 43.55 52.60 -8.73
C ASN A 3 42.58 53.50 -7.95
N ASN A 4 41.39 52.97 -7.63
CA ASN A 4 40.85 53.20 -6.29
C ASN A 4 40.11 51.96 -5.75
N LYS A 5 40.55 51.54 -4.57
CA LYS A 5 40.04 50.41 -3.78
C LYS A 5 38.90 50.92 -2.89
N GLY A 6 37.87 50.11 -2.70
CA GLY A 6 36.79 50.39 -1.74
C GLY A 6 36.29 49.10 -1.10
N ILE A 7 37.08 48.52 -0.20
CA ILE A 7 36.71 47.39 0.66
C ILE A 7 35.88 47.96 1.82
N LYS A 8 34.67 47.43 2.05
CA LYS A 8 34.00 47.49 3.35
C LYS A 8 33.65 46.07 3.79
N LYS A 9 34.42 45.56 4.75
CA LYS A 9 34.17 44.32 5.49
C LYS A 9 33.19 44.66 6.62
N THR A 10 32.03 44.02 6.65
CA THR A 10 31.12 44.10 7.79
C THR A 10 31.27 42.83 8.62
N VAL A 11 31.61 43.04 9.88
CA VAL A 11 31.82 42.07 10.95
C VAL A 11 30.47 41.55 11.44
N TRP A 12 30.32 40.23 11.60
CA TRP A 12 29.25 39.65 12.42
C TRP A 12 29.90 38.87 13.56
N THR A 13 29.82 39.44 14.74
CA THR A 13 30.19 38.83 16.02
C THR A 13 29.13 37.78 16.36
N VAL A 14 29.51 36.51 16.50
CA VAL A 14 28.63 35.47 17.05
C VAL A 14 28.96 35.33 18.54
N ALA A 15 28.00 35.69 19.39
CA ALA A 15 28.11 35.55 20.84
C ALA A 15 27.97 34.07 21.25
N ALA A 16 28.87 33.64 22.12
CA ALA A 16 28.99 32.28 22.61
C ALA A 16 27.89 31.91 23.62
N SER A 17 27.48 30.64 23.55
CA SER A 17 26.46 29.97 24.35
C SER A 17 26.59 30.12 25.87
N LEU A 18 25.45 30.31 26.52
CA LEU A 18 25.25 30.03 27.94
C LEU A 18 25.45 28.54 28.23
N MET A 19 26.29 28.23 29.21
CA MET A 19 26.33 26.94 29.87
C MET A 19 25.24 26.87 30.93
N VAL A 20 24.39 25.84 30.85
CA VAL A 20 23.52 25.43 31.97
C VAL A 20 24.16 24.20 32.60
N THR A 21 24.78 24.39 33.77
CA THR A 21 25.25 23.32 34.64
C THR A 21 24.15 22.98 35.64
N GLY A 22 23.47 21.87 35.44
CA GLY A 22 22.56 21.24 36.40
C GLY A 22 23.13 19.90 36.85
N LEU A 23 23.49 19.82 38.14
CA LEU A 23 24.09 18.70 38.84
C LEU A 23 23.00 17.74 39.38
N MET A 24 23.15 16.43 39.11
CA MET A 24 22.77 15.24 39.94
C MET A 24 21.27 14.89 40.16
N PRO A 25 20.90 13.65 40.61
CA PRO A 25 21.72 12.50 40.98
C PRO A 25 21.38 11.14 40.32
N THR A 26 22.33 10.22 40.52
CA THR A 26 22.35 8.78 40.24
C THR A 26 21.17 7.99 40.80
N GLY A 27 20.69 6.99 40.04
CA GLY A 27 19.75 5.99 40.57
C GLY A 27 19.49 4.82 39.63
N ILE A 28 20.23 3.72 39.86
CA ILE A 28 19.86 2.31 39.65
C ILE A 28 19.55 1.85 38.21
N SER A 29 20.56 1.28 37.54
CA SER A 29 20.33 0.31 36.47
C SER A 29 20.30 -1.10 37.07
N HIS A 30 19.11 -1.70 37.14
CA HIS A 30 18.99 -3.15 37.26
C HIS A 30 19.20 -3.77 35.87
N ALA A 31 20.13 -4.70 35.78
CA ALA A 31 20.25 -5.62 34.65
C ALA A 31 19.00 -6.51 34.59
N ALA A 32 18.40 -6.62 33.41
CA ALA A 32 17.46 -7.68 33.09
C ALA A 32 17.78 -8.21 31.69
N THR A 33 18.70 -9.17 31.66
CA THR A 33 18.75 -10.20 30.63
C THR A 33 17.44 -10.98 30.72
N LEU A 34 16.58 -10.92 29.71
CA LEU A 34 15.43 -11.83 29.61
C LEU A 34 15.35 -12.40 28.19
N ASN A 35 15.66 -13.70 28.16
CA ASN A 35 15.39 -14.63 27.10
C ASN A 35 14.03 -15.30 27.42
N ALA A 36 13.30 -15.72 26.38
CA ALA A 36 12.05 -16.50 26.46
C ALA A 36 10.81 -15.72 26.98
N THR A 37 9.56 -15.97 26.59
CA THR A 37 8.85 -17.08 25.95
C THR A 37 7.59 -16.54 25.27
N SER A 38 6.93 -17.38 24.47
CA SER A 38 5.50 -17.26 24.13
C SER A 38 4.65 -16.98 25.37
N GLU A 39 3.48 -16.35 25.15
CA GLU A 39 2.38 -16.04 26.08
C GLU A 39 2.19 -14.52 26.16
N ASN A 40 1.27 -14.00 25.33
CA ASN A 40 0.44 -12.81 25.61
C ASN A 40 -0.69 -12.75 24.57
N SER A 41 -1.52 -13.78 24.66
CA SER A 41 -2.83 -13.95 24.04
C SER A 41 -3.91 -13.27 24.90
N SER A 42 -3.81 -11.96 25.13
CA SER A 42 -4.81 -11.24 25.94
C SER A 42 -5.00 -9.76 25.53
N PHE A 43 -5.04 -9.49 24.23
CA PHE A 43 -5.50 -8.19 23.71
C PHE A 43 -6.49 -8.28 22.53
N LEU A 44 -7.09 -9.47 22.30
CA LEU A 44 -8.05 -9.71 21.20
C LEU A 44 -9.46 -10.12 21.66
N SER A 45 -9.85 -9.87 22.90
CA SER A 45 -11.21 -10.21 23.39
C SER A 45 -12.14 -9.03 23.64
N SER A 46 -11.80 -7.81 23.20
CA SER A 46 -12.69 -6.65 23.40
C SER A 46 -12.72 -5.71 22.20
N VAL A 47 -13.23 -6.18 21.05
CA VAL A 47 -14.16 -5.44 20.15
C VAL A 47 -14.84 -6.43 19.17
N PHE A 48 -15.63 -7.41 19.61
CA PHE A 48 -16.54 -8.12 18.68
C PHE A 48 -17.82 -8.57 19.38
N SER A 49 -18.74 -7.63 19.57
CA SER A 49 -20.15 -7.91 19.88
C SER A 49 -21.02 -6.99 19.03
N LYS A 50 -20.96 -7.17 17.70
CA LYS A 50 -21.97 -6.75 16.70
C LYS A 50 -21.37 -6.88 15.29
N VAL A 51 -21.31 -8.11 14.79
CA VAL A 51 -21.69 -8.52 13.43
C VAL A 51 -21.52 -10.05 13.40
N GLY A 52 -22.62 -10.77 13.29
CA GLY A 52 -22.62 -12.24 13.24
C GLY A 52 -22.13 -12.73 11.88
N LEU A 53 -20.81 -12.90 11.75
CA LEU A 53 -20.18 -13.61 10.64
C LEU A 53 -19.02 -14.43 11.21
N GLU A 54 -19.29 -15.71 11.43
CA GLU A 54 -18.31 -16.70 11.88
C GLU A 54 -17.49 -17.17 10.67
N TRP A 55 -16.18 -16.93 10.67
CA TRP A 55 -15.27 -17.52 9.69
C TRP A 55 -14.71 -18.82 10.27
N VAL A 56 -15.18 -19.96 9.75
CA VAL A 56 -14.60 -21.27 10.03
C VAL A 56 -13.37 -21.46 9.13
N PHE A 57 -12.18 -21.54 9.75
CA PHE A 57 -11.01 -22.12 9.10
C PHE A 57 -11.11 -23.65 9.20
N ASP A 58 -11.49 -24.32 8.11
CA ASP A 58 -11.28 -25.77 7.98
C ASP A 58 -9.87 -26.02 7.45
N ASN A 59 -9.00 -26.50 8.34
CA ASN A 59 -7.72 -27.09 7.97
C ASN A 59 -7.80 -28.59 8.17
N SER A 60 -8.43 -29.29 7.23
CA SER A 60 -8.35 -30.74 7.17
C SER A 60 -8.43 -31.27 5.74
N ARG A 61 -7.30 -31.78 5.25
CA ARG A 61 -7.14 -33.09 4.57
C ARG A 61 -5.91 -33.09 3.65
N ALA A 62 -4.79 -33.53 4.22
CA ALA A 62 -3.85 -34.38 3.51
C ALA A 62 -4.25 -35.84 3.78
N ILE A 63 -4.68 -36.58 2.75
CA ILE A 63 -4.64 -38.05 2.70
C ILE A 63 -4.23 -38.49 1.29
N SER A 64 -3.29 -39.42 1.29
CA SER A 64 -2.62 -40.16 0.21
C SER A 64 -3.45 -41.26 -0.46
N ASN A 65 -2.93 -41.75 -1.61
CA ASN A 65 -3.19 -43.04 -2.30
C ASN A 65 -4.54 -43.17 -3.03
N SER A 66 -4.74 -43.97 -4.09
CA SER A 66 -3.96 -44.75 -5.08
C SER A 66 -5.00 -45.50 -5.93
N SER A 67 -4.68 -45.85 -7.19
CA SER A 67 -5.29 -46.91 -8.03
C SER A 67 -6.71 -46.65 -8.58
N GLU A 68 -6.96 -46.46 -9.88
CA GLU A 68 -6.92 -47.41 -11.02
C GLU A 68 -8.00 -48.51 -10.99
N VAL A 69 -8.74 -48.61 -12.11
CA VAL A 69 -9.34 -49.82 -12.74
C VAL A 69 -10.90 -50.00 -12.77
N LYS A 70 -11.39 -50.00 -14.04
CA LYS A 70 -12.47 -50.77 -14.72
C LYS A 70 -13.97 -50.40 -14.64
N ASP A 71 -14.45 -50.06 -15.84
CA ASP A 71 -15.50 -50.72 -16.64
C ASP A 71 -16.72 -51.30 -15.92
N LYS A 72 -17.91 -50.86 -16.38
CA LYS A 72 -18.85 -51.76 -17.07
C LYS A 72 -20.00 -50.99 -17.76
N THR A 73 -20.06 -51.23 -19.06
CA THR A 73 -21.14 -50.97 -20.00
C THR A 73 -22.43 -51.69 -19.59
N PHE A 74 -23.58 -50.99 -19.62
CA PHE A 74 -24.89 -51.63 -19.73
C PHE A 74 -25.90 -50.69 -20.41
N THR A 75 -26.27 -51.03 -21.63
CA THR A 75 -27.55 -50.75 -22.31
C THR A 75 -28.09 -52.14 -22.73
N PRO A 76 -29.40 -52.38 -22.99
CA PRO A 76 -30.34 -51.51 -23.71
C PRO A 76 -31.83 -51.59 -23.25
N VAL A 77 -32.71 -50.79 -23.87
CA VAL A 77 -33.91 -51.20 -24.65
C VAL A 77 -34.98 -50.09 -24.72
N SER A 78 -35.42 -49.90 -25.97
CA SER A 78 -36.49 -49.10 -26.58
C SER A 78 -37.90 -49.17 -25.96
N ASN A 79 -38.68 -48.07 -26.05
CA ASN A 79 -39.92 -48.00 -26.88
C ASN A 79 -40.58 -46.61 -26.88
N ASN A 80 -41.14 -46.27 -28.04
CA ASN A 80 -41.81 -45.01 -28.42
C ASN A 80 -43.19 -44.83 -27.78
N GLU A 81 -43.59 -43.59 -27.46
CA GLU A 81 -44.96 -43.11 -27.72
C GLU A 81 -45.03 -41.57 -27.78
N SER A 82 -45.81 -41.07 -28.73
CA SER A 82 -45.98 -39.66 -29.11
C SER A 82 -47.19 -39.05 -28.43
N ALA A 83 -47.10 -37.81 -27.89
CA ALA A 83 -48.15 -36.78 -27.98
C ALA A 83 -47.86 -35.52 -27.11
N GLN A 84 -48.01 -34.35 -27.75
CA GLN A 84 -48.50 -33.07 -27.20
C GLN A 84 -47.55 -32.13 -26.40
N THR A 85 -47.09 -31.06 -27.07
CA THR A 85 -46.97 -29.71 -26.49
C THR A 85 -48.37 -29.11 -26.22
N PRO A 86 -48.59 -28.07 -25.39
CA PRO A 86 -47.67 -27.00 -24.95
C PRO A 86 -47.78 -26.58 -23.46
N VAL A 87 -46.77 -25.90 -22.89
CA VAL A 87 -46.90 -24.64 -22.08
C VAL A 87 -45.47 -24.14 -21.84
N GLN A 88 -45.13 -22.98 -22.40
CA GLN A 88 -43.94 -22.23 -22.00
C GLN A 88 -44.13 -21.73 -20.57
N ALA A 89 -43.35 -22.25 -19.63
CA ALA A 89 -43.17 -21.63 -18.33
C ALA A 89 -42.45 -20.28 -18.52
N PRO A 90 -42.83 -19.21 -17.80
CA PRO A 90 -42.10 -17.96 -17.85
C PRO A 90 -40.66 -18.22 -17.39
N ALA A 91 -39.70 -17.84 -18.22
CA ALA A 91 -38.29 -17.86 -17.89
C ALA A 91 -38.10 -17.14 -16.55
N GLN A 92 -37.69 -17.87 -15.52
CA GLN A 92 -37.21 -17.27 -14.29
C GLN A 92 -35.98 -16.45 -14.65
N ASN A 93 -36.14 -15.12 -14.62
CA ASN A 93 -35.06 -14.17 -14.82
C ASN A 93 -33.97 -14.44 -13.78
N LYS A 94 -32.90 -15.10 -14.24
CA LYS A 94 -31.65 -15.24 -13.51
C LYS A 94 -31.13 -13.82 -13.21
N PRO A 95 -30.71 -13.49 -11.97
CA PRO A 95 -30.22 -12.17 -11.66
C PRO A 95 -29.00 -11.84 -12.53
N VAL A 96 -29.03 -10.66 -13.13
CA VAL A 96 -27.98 -10.11 -13.99
C VAL A 96 -26.69 -9.96 -13.18
N GLN A 97 -25.70 -10.78 -13.51
CA GLN A 97 -24.39 -10.88 -12.85
C GLN A 97 -23.42 -9.75 -13.29
N GLY A 98 -23.94 -8.51 -13.36
CA GLY A 98 -23.24 -7.31 -13.88
C GLY A 98 -22.93 -6.23 -12.84
N THR A 99 -23.41 -6.35 -11.60
CA THR A 99 -23.40 -5.26 -10.61
C THR A 99 -22.18 -5.25 -9.66
N GLU A 100 -21.63 -6.41 -9.29
CA GLU A 100 -20.59 -6.49 -8.25
C GLU A 100 -19.23 -5.89 -8.69
N LYS A 101 -18.86 -6.10 -9.95
CA LYS A 101 -17.56 -5.63 -10.48
C LYS A 101 -17.53 -4.11 -10.72
N GLU A 102 -18.68 -3.53 -11.07
CA GLU A 102 -18.80 -2.08 -11.25
C GLU A 102 -18.87 -1.36 -9.90
N GLN A 103 -19.59 -1.92 -8.93
CA GLN A 103 -19.66 -1.35 -7.58
C GLN A 103 -18.34 -1.44 -6.82
N SER A 104 -17.63 -2.57 -6.93
CA SER A 104 -16.29 -2.72 -6.34
C SER A 104 -15.29 -1.73 -6.94
N ASN A 105 -15.34 -1.48 -8.25
CA ASN A 105 -14.51 -0.48 -8.91
C ASN A 105 -14.86 0.95 -8.47
N GLY A 106 -16.15 1.29 -8.35
CA GLY A 106 -16.61 2.58 -7.85
C GLY A 106 -16.11 2.89 -6.44
N HIS A 107 -16.21 1.91 -5.54
CA HIS A 107 -15.70 2.04 -4.18
C HIS A 107 -14.17 2.24 -4.15
N ARG A 108 -13.43 1.45 -4.94
CA ARG A 108 -11.96 1.58 -5.01
C ARG A 108 -11.52 2.95 -5.50
N LEU A 109 -12.20 3.49 -6.51
CA LEU A 109 -11.92 4.84 -7.01
C LEU A 109 -12.20 5.90 -5.95
N GLN A 110 -13.25 5.74 -5.16
CA GLN A 110 -13.56 6.66 -4.04
C GLN A 110 -12.46 6.63 -2.96
N VAL A 111 -11.97 5.44 -2.58
CA VAL A 111 -10.85 5.32 -1.63
C VAL A 111 -9.58 5.97 -2.21
N ALA A 112 -9.29 5.74 -3.49
CA ALA A 112 -8.16 6.37 -4.16
C ALA A 112 -8.27 7.90 -4.16
N ASP A 113 -9.46 8.45 -4.41
CA ASP A 113 -9.70 9.90 -4.34
C ASP A 113 -9.49 10.46 -2.94
N ASN A 114 -9.93 9.75 -1.90
CA ASN A 114 -9.70 10.17 -0.51
C ASN A 114 -8.20 10.16 -0.14
N ILE A 115 -7.46 9.14 -0.57
CA ILE A 115 -6.01 9.05 -0.38
C ILE A 115 -5.31 10.23 -1.06
N ILE A 116 -5.66 10.51 -2.31
CA ILE A 116 -5.04 11.60 -3.09
C ILE A 116 -5.43 12.96 -2.51
N LYS A 117 -6.69 13.15 -2.10
CA LYS A 117 -7.17 14.37 -1.44
C LYS A 117 -6.41 14.63 -0.15
N LEU A 118 -6.20 13.60 0.68
CA LEU A 118 -5.38 13.71 1.89
C LEU A 118 -3.93 14.05 1.55
N GLY A 119 -3.33 13.36 0.58
CA GLY A 119 -1.95 13.63 0.16
C GLY A 119 -1.73 15.06 -0.34
N LYS A 120 -2.73 15.66 -1.01
CA LYS A 120 -2.70 17.07 -1.44
C LYS A 120 -2.57 18.06 -0.28
N GLN A 121 -3.04 17.72 0.92
CA GLN A 121 -2.91 18.59 2.10
C GLN A 121 -1.46 18.74 2.57
N TYR A 122 -0.57 17.84 2.13
CA TYR A 122 0.85 17.84 2.49
C TYR A 122 1.76 18.36 1.38
N LEU A 123 1.22 18.96 0.31
CA LEU A 123 2.05 19.53 -0.75
C LEU A 123 3.10 20.50 -0.17
N GLY A 124 4.35 20.33 -0.58
CA GLY A 124 5.49 21.10 -0.08
C GLY A 124 6.08 20.60 1.24
N THR A 125 5.49 19.62 1.93
CA THR A 125 6.10 19.03 3.13
C THR A 125 7.50 18.49 2.81
N PRO A 126 8.56 18.92 3.50
CA PRO A 126 9.94 18.61 3.14
C PRO A 126 10.25 17.11 3.09
N TYR A 127 11.11 16.74 2.14
CA TYR A 127 11.64 15.39 2.06
C TYR A 127 12.76 15.18 3.08
N ARG A 128 12.70 14.11 3.85
CA ARG A 128 13.80 13.61 4.70
C ARG A 128 13.82 12.10 4.66
N LEU A 129 14.87 11.53 4.05
CA LEU A 129 15.09 10.08 4.00
C LEU A 129 15.04 9.48 5.42
N GLY A 130 14.25 8.42 5.61
CA GLY A 130 14.10 7.77 6.91
C GLY A 130 13.18 8.52 7.89
N SER A 131 12.30 9.41 7.41
CA SER A 131 11.30 10.07 8.27
C SER A 131 10.46 9.05 9.05
N PRO A 132 10.35 9.11 10.38
CA PRO A 132 9.60 8.10 11.14
C PRO A 132 8.13 7.99 10.72
N SER A 133 7.54 6.81 10.87
CA SER A 133 6.11 6.61 10.64
C SER A 133 5.26 7.59 11.44
N GLY A 134 4.25 8.18 10.82
CA GLY A 134 3.31 9.10 11.49
C GLY A 134 3.83 10.52 11.71
N VAL A 135 5.12 10.79 11.50
CA VAL A 135 5.66 12.16 11.53
C VAL A 135 5.29 12.87 10.23
N THR A 136 4.61 14.02 10.33
CA THR A 136 4.12 14.77 9.16
C THR A 136 4.83 16.11 8.93
N SER A 137 5.79 16.49 9.79
CA SER A 137 6.63 17.67 9.58
C SER A 137 7.67 17.44 8.47
N THR A 138 8.03 16.19 8.23
CA THR A 138 8.85 15.73 7.10
C THR A 138 8.37 14.36 6.64
N PHE A 139 8.58 14.03 5.37
CA PHE A 139 8.31 12.69 4.86
C PHE A 139 9.50 12.14 4.05
N ASP A 140 9.67 10.82 4.04
CA ASP A 140 10.25 10.13 2.89
C ASP A 140 9.16 9.51 2.02
N CYS A 141 9.54 8.93 0.88
CA CYS A 141 8.59 8.41 -0.09
C CYS A 141 7.64 7.36 0.52
N SER A 142 8.19 6.43 1.29
CA SER A 142 7.45 5.32 1.89
C SER A 142 6.63 5.71 3.12
N SER A 143 7.11 6.63 3.95
CA SER A 143 6.38 7.13 5.13
C SER A 143 5.21 8.03 4.72
N PHE A 144 5.35 8.82 3.64
CA PHE A 144 4.23 9.56 3.05
C PHE A 144 3.13 8.60 2.59
N VAL A 145 3.48 7.61 1.77
CA VAL A 145 2.54 6.60 1.26
C VAL A 145 1.90 5.83 2.43
N GLN A 146 2.69 5.35 3.38
CA GLN A 146 2.20 4.66 4.57
C GLN A 146 1.20 5.53 5.35
N TYR A 147 1.49 6.82 5.53
CA TYR A 147 0.62 7.72 6.26
C TYR A 147 -0.73 7.91 5.56
N VAL A 148 -0.74 8.26 4.27
CA VAL A 148 -1.99 8.56 3.58
C VAL A 148 -2.86 7.33 3.32
N TYR A 149 -2.27 6.15 3.08
CA TYR A 149 -3.00 4.89 2.99
C TYR A 149 -3.51 4.44 4.37
N GLY A 150 -2.69 4.58 5.42
CA GLY A 150 -3.06 4.22 6.79
C GLY A 150 -4.24 5.03 7.31
N LYS A 151 -4.30 6.32 7.01
CA LYS A 151 -5.47 7.18 7.32
C LYS A 151 -6.74 6.79 6.58
N ASN A 152 -6.63 5.95 5.54
CA ASN A 152 -7.74 5.39 4.78
C ASN A 152 -7.91 3.88 5.05
N GLY A 153 -7.39 3.37 6.18
CA GLY A 153 -7.58 1.99 6.62
C GLY A 153 -6.72 0.94 5.93
N ILE A 154 -5.72 1.36 5.14
CA ILE A 154 -4.81 0.46 4.43
C ILE A 154 -3.43 0.53 5.08
N HIS A 155 -3.10 -0.49 5.86
CA HIS A 155 -1.83 -0.55 6.58
C HIS A 155 -0.71 -1.06 5.66
N LEU A 156 0.36 -0.27 5.55
CA LEU A 156 1.52 -0.57 4.74
C LEU A 156 2.78 -0.67 5.60
N PRO A 157 3.72 -1.57 5.24
CA PRO A 157 5.00 -1.66 5.94
C PRO A 157 5.83 -0.39 5.73
N ARG A 158 6.89 -0.23 6.51
CA ARG A 158 7.61 1.04 6.63
C ARG A 158 8.34 1.40 5.33
N THR A 159 8.98 0.45 4.66
CA THR A 159 9.90 0.75 3.55
C THR A 159 9.26 0.55 2.19
N SER A 160 9.73 1.28 1.17
CA SER A 160 9.25 1.11 -0.21
C SER A 160 9.48 -0.31 -0.75
N ARG A 161 10.53 -0.98 -0.30
CA ARG A 161 10.82 -2.38 -0.67
C ARG A 161 9.80 -3.33 -0.10
N GLU A 162 9.46 -3.22 1.18
CA GLU A 162 8.42 -4.04 1.80
C GLU A 162 7.05 -3.72 1.19
N GLN A 163 6.74 -2.45 0.94
CA GLN A 163 5.49 -2.01 0.31
C GLN A 163 5.29 -2.65 -1.08
N ALA A 164 6.37 -2.89 -1.82
CA ALA A 164 6.31 -3.56 -3.12
C ALA A 164 5.91 -5.05 -3.03
N HIS A 165 5.88 -5.65 -1.85
CA HIS A 165 5.42 -7.02 -1.63
C HIS A 165 3.94 -7.08 -1.20
N VAL A 166 3.28 -5.94 -1.04
CA VAL A 166 1.87 -5.87 -0.60
C VAL A 166 0.95 -5.74 -1.81
N GLY A 167 -0.18 -6.45 -1.76
CA GLY A 167 -1.24 -6.37 -2.76
C GLY A 167 -0.92 -7.07 -4.08
N LYS A 168 -1.70 -6.75 -5.11
CA LYS A 168 -1.63 -7.40 -6.43
C LYS A 168 -0.66 -6.66 -7.35
N THR A 169 0.22 -7.40 -8.04
CA THR A 169 1.04 -6.83 -9.12
C THR A 169 0.18 -6.43 -10.31
N ILE A 170 0.36 -5.20 -10.80
CA ILE A 170 -0.44 -4.64 -11.90
C ILE A 170 0.45 -4.45 -13.14
N PRO A 171 0.04 -4.96 -14.33
CA PRO A 171 0.68 -4.61 -15.59
C PRO A 171 0.63 -3.10 -15.84
N ARG A 172 1.69 -2.53 -16.44
CA ARG A 172 1.76 -1.08 -16.67
C ARG A 172 0.56 -0.51 -17.43
N SER A 173 0.00 -1.28 -18.36
CA SER A 173 -1.21 -0.92 -19.14
C SER A 173 -2.52 -0.92 -18.33
N GLN A 174 -2.52 -1.47 -17.12
CA GLN A 174 -3.70 -1.60 -16.25
C GLN A 174 -3.59 -0.77 -14.97
N ILE A 175 -2.58 0.10 -14.88
CA ILE A 175 -2.40 1.01 -13.75
C ILE A 175 -3.63 1.92 -13.65
N GLN A 176 -4.17 2.01 -12.44
CA GLN A 176 -5.31 2.83 -12.10
C GLN A 176 -4.96 3.79 -10.97
N LYS A 177 -5.77 4.84 -10.86
CA LYS A 177 -5.68 5.82 -9.77
C LYS A 177 -5.66 5.09 -8.41
N GLY A 178 -4.70 5.43 -7.56
CA GLY A 178 -4.49 4.79 -6.26
C GLY A 178 -3.62 3.53 -6.28
N ASP A 179 -3.09 3.11 -7.44
CA ASP A 179 -2.02 2.11 -7.47
C ASP A 179 -0.69 2.74 -7.02
N LEU A 180 0.14 1.93 -6.35
CA LEU A 180 1.49 2.30 -5.95
C LEU A 180 2.48 1.93 -7.05
N LEU A 181 3.29 2.90 -7.47
CA LEU A 181 4.33 2.71 -8.48
C LEU A 181 5.70 2.73 -7.80
N PHE A 182 6.55 1.76 -8.15
CA PHE A 182 7.86 1.56 -7.55
C PHE A 182 8.96 1.77 -8.58
N PHE A 183 10.01 2.47 -8.16
CA PHE A 183 11.07 2.92 -9.05
C PHE A 183 12.46 2.62 -8.49
N SER A 184 13.39 2.38 -9.40
CA SER A 184 14.82 2.54 -9.15
C SER A 184 15.19 4.02 -9.16
N THR A 185 16.21 4.35 -8.39
CA THR A 185 16.87 5.66 -8.33
C THR A 185 18.35 5.46 -8.64
N SER A 186 19.09 6.55 -8.82
CA SER A 186 20.55 6.48 -8.99
C SER A 186 21.25 5.77 -7.82
N HIS A 187 20.75 5.94 -6.61
CA HIS A 187 21.33 5.37 -5.38
C HIS A 187 20.88 3.94 -5.07
N SER A 188 19.92 3.40 -5.81
CA SER A 188 19.37 2.06 -5.54
C SER A 188 19.86 0.98 -6.49
N HIS A 189 20.71 1.32 -7.47
CA HIS A 189 21.42 0.38 -8.33
C HIS A 189 20.49 -0.68 -8.97
N GLY A 190 19.39 -0.22 -9.59
CA GLY A 190 18.40 -1.09 -10.25
C GLY A 190 17.39 -1.73 -9.30
N LYS A 191 17.57 -1.60 -7.97
CA LYS A 191 16.62 -2.08 -6.96
C LYS A 191 15.59 -1.00 -6.66
N ILE A 192 14.47 -1.39 -6.04
CA ILE A 192 13.47 -0.43 -5.54
C ILE A 192 14.12 0.52 -4.54
N GLY A 193 14.01 1.82 -4.84
CA GLY A 193 14.50 2.93 -4.03
C GLY A 193 13.45 4.02 -3.83
N HIS A 194 12.35 4.01 -4.57
CA HIS A 194 11.31 5.02 -4.49
C HIS A 194 9.92 4.43 -4.70
N VAL A 195 8.91 5.07 -4.10
CA VAL A 195 7.48 4.71 -4.24
C VAL A 195 6.66 5.99 -4.46
N ALA A 196 5.62 5.89 -5.27
CA ALA A 196 4.70 6.98 -5.57
C ALA A 196 3.26 6.47 -5.72
N ILE A 197 2.29 7.37 -5.58
CA ILE A 197 0.88 7.10 -5.79
C ILE A 197 0.52 7.53 -7.21
N TYR A 198 -0.03 6.64 -8.04
CA TYR A 198 -0.55 7.04 -9.34
C TYR A 198 -1.86 7.80 -9.18
N VAL A 199 -1.98 8.97 -9.81
CA VAL A 199 -3.14 9.85 -9.65
C VAL A 199 -4.00 9.99 -10.90
N GLY A 200 -3.68 9.23 -11.95
CA GLY A 200 -4.30 9.40 -13.28
C GLY A 200 -3.47 10.30 -14.18
N ASP A 201 -3.86 10.37 -15.46
CA ASP A 201 -3.32 11.30 -16.46
C ASP A 201 -1.79 11.35 -16.54
N ASN A 202 -1.15 10.18 -16.44
CA ASN A 202 0.31 10.04 -16.46
C ASN A 202 1.03 10.86 -15.36
N LYS A 203 0.38 11.06 -14.21
CA LYS A 203 0.92 11.79 -13.07
C LYS A 203 1.01 10.92 -11.83
N ILE A 204 1.95 11.30 -10.95
CA ILE A 204 2.11 10.70 -9.63
C ILE A 204 2.05 11.76 -8.54
N LEU A 205 1.70 11.33 -7.33
CA LEU A 205 1.88 12.07 -6.08
C LEU A 205 2.92 11.34 -5.23
N HIS A 206 3.96 12.04 -4.81
CA HIS A 206 5.07 11.47 -4.07
C HIS A 206 5.82 12.56 -3.29
N THR A 207 6.83 12.18 -2.51
CA THR A 207 7.80 13.11 -1.94
C THR A 207 9.22 12.79 -2.40
N TRP A 208 10.00 13.81 -2.75
CA TRP A 208 11.36 13.63 -3.27
C TRP A 208 12.20 14.92 -3.19
N GLY A 209 13.39 14.87 -2.60
CA GLY A 209 14.34 16.00 -2.67
C GLY A 209 13.77 17.36 -2.22
N PRO A 210 14.31 18.49 -2.71
CA PRO A 210 13.96 19.83 -2.22
C PRO A 210 12.49 20.23 -2.41
N GLY A 211 11.78 19.62 -3.37
CA GLY A 211 10.36 19.92 -3.62
C GLY A 211 9.40 19.26 -2.63
N GLY A 212 9.88 18.36 -1.77
CA GLY A 212 9.02 17.67 -0.81
C GLY A 212 7.91 16.88 -1.50
N VAL A 213 6.73 16.84 -0.88
CA VAL A 213 5.51 16.26 -1.45
C VAL A 213 5.03 17.10 -2.64
N ARG A 214 4.87 16.49 -3.81
CA ARG A 214 4.41 17.17 -5.03
C ARG A 214 3.83 16.21 -6.06
N PHE A 215 3.32 16.79 -7.15
CA PHE A 215 2.98 16.05 -8.36
C PHE A 215 4.11 16.11 -9.38
N ASP A 216 4.46 14.98 -9.97
CA ASP A 216 5.37 14.89 -11.11
C ASP A 216 4.69 14.10 -12.25
N SER A 217 5.11 14.35 -13.49
CA SER A 217 4.73 13.52 -14.65
C SER A 217 5.52 12.22 -14.63
N LEU A 218 4.89 11.09 -14.97
CA LEU A 218 5.59 9.82 -15.17
C LEU A 218 6.59 9.88 -16.33
N SER A 219 6.40 10.79 -17.28
CA SER A 219 7.35 11.03 -18.37
C SER A 219 8.62 11.77 -17.94
N THR A 220 8.72 12.19 -16.67
CA THR A 220 9.98 12.71 -16.13
C THR A 220 11.07 11.64 -16.31
N PRO A 221 12.26 11.96 -16.88
CA PRO A 221 13.19 10.95 -17.37
C PRO A 221 13.61 9.87 -16.36
N TRP A 222 13.80 10.24 -15.08
CA TRP A 222 14.20 9.29 -14.06
C TRP A 222 13.04 8.41 -13.56
N LEU A 223 11.80 8.88 -13.64
CA LEU A 223 10.60 8.10 -13.32
C LEU A 223 10.29 7.11 -14.44
N ASP A 224 10.38 7.57 -15.69
CA ASP A 224 10.10 6.72 -16.85
C ASP A 224 11.12 5.58 -16.95
N LYS A 225 12.42 5.92 -16.96
CA LYS A 225 13.51 4.93 -16.99
C LYS A 225 13.59 4.08 -15.71
N GLY A 226 13.19 4.65 -14.58
CA GLY A 226 13.31 4.02 -13.28
C GLY A 226 12.16 3.08 -12.94
N TYR A 227 11.08 3.00 -13.72
CA TYR A 227 9.93 2.17 -13.38
C TYR A 227 10.29 0.69 -13.23
N ILE A 228 9.87 0.07 -12.13
CA ILE A 228 10.08 -1.36 -11.85
C ILE A 228 8.75 -2.10 -11.87
N THR A 229 7.80 -1.71 -11.02
CA THR A 229 6.55 -2.45 -10.84
C THR A 229 5.44 -1.56 -10.29
N ALA A 230 4.20 -2.03 -10.42
CA ALA A 230 3.02 -1.40 -9.84
C ALA A 230 2.30 -2.39 -8.92
N LYS A 231 1.75 -1.88 -7.81
CA LYS A 231 0.97 -2.66 -6.84
C LYS A 231 -0.37 -2.01 -6.56
N ARG A 232 -1.40 -2.84 -6.54
CA ARG A 232 -2.74 -2.47 -6.11
C ARG A 232 -2.99 -2.99 -4.71
N VAL A 233 -3.10 -2.07 -3.77
CA VAL A 233 -3.27 -2.37 -2.34
C VAL A 233 -4.66 -1.99 -1.82
N ILE A 234 -5.45 -1.28 -2.63
CA ILE A 234 -6.85 -0.99 -2.32
C ILE A 234 -7.67 -2.25 -2.66
N PRO A 235 -8.32 -2.91 -1.69
CA PRO A 235 -9.05 -4.15 -1.92
C PRO A 235 -10.29 -3.93 -2.79
N ASP A 236 -10.60 -4.94 -3.61
CA ASP A 236 -11.93 -5.09 -4.21
C ASP A 236 -12.90 -5.44 -3.07
N LYS A 237 -14.00 -4.70 -2.94
CA LYS A 237 -15.08 -5.01 -1.99
C LYS A 237 -16.03 -6.03 -2.58
#